data_AF-A0A485JAK2-F1
#
_entry.id   AF-A0A485JAK2-F1
#
_cell.length_a   1.000
_cell.length_b   1.000
_cell.length_c   1.000
_cell.angle_alpha   90.00
_cell.angle_beta   90.00
_cell.angle_gamma   90.00
#
_symmetry.space_group_name_H-M   'P 1'
#
loop_
_entity.id
_entity.type
_entity.pdbx_description
1 polymer ?
#
loop_
_entity_poly.entity_id
_entity_poly.type
_entity_poly.pdbx_seq_one_letter_code
_entity_poly.pdbx_strand_id
1 'polypeptide(L)'
;MLRVYHSNRLDVLEALMEFIVERERLDDPFEPEMILVQSTGMAQWLQMTLSQKFGIAATLISAASELYLDMFVRVLPEIPKESAFNNRA
;
A
#
# COMPACT_ATOMS: atom_id res chain seq x y z
N MET A 1 -7.48 13.95 -2.19
CA MET A 1 -7.38 14.67 -0.89
C MET A 1 -6.49 13.84 0.02
N LEU A 2 -5.46 14.43 0.63
CA LEU A 2 -4.64 13.74 1.63
C LEU A 2 -5.41 13.70 2.96
N ARG A 3 -5.68 12.50 3.48
CA ARG A 3 -6.32 12.29 4.79
C ARG A 3 -5.29 11.76 5.78
N VAL A 4 -5.24 12.34 6.98
CA VAL A 4 -4.35 11.89 8.05
C VAL A 4 -5.20 11.42 9.22
N TYR A 5 -5.06 10.15 9.58
CA TYR A 5 -5.78 9.53 10.69
C TYR A 5 -4.81 9.30 11.86
N HIS A 6 -5.16 9.82 13.03
CA HIS A 6 -4.37 9.64 14.24
C HIS A 6 -5.09 8.70 15.21
N SER A 7 -4.34 7.76 15.77
CA SER A 7 -4.80 6.88 16.83
C SER A 7 -3.60 6.44 17.68
N ASN A 8 -3.84 6.20 18.96
CA ASN A 8 -2.89 5.56 19.87
C ASN A 8 -2.96 4.02 19.82
N ARG A 9 -3.88 3.49 19.02
CA ARG A 9 -4.24 2.08 18.92
C ARG A 9 -4.22 1.65 17.47
N LEU A 10 -3.33 0.72 17.15
CA LEU A 10 -3.16 0.25 15.78
C LEU A 10 -4.41 -0.47 15.26
N ASP A 11 -5.11 -1.21 16.12
CA ASP A 11 -6.36 -1.90 15.81
C ASP A 11 -7.48 -0.94 15.35
N VAL A 12 -7.45 0.32 15.82
CA VAL A 12 -8.40 1.34 15.36
C VAL A 12 -8.04 1.83 13.94
N LEU A 13 -6.75 2.05 13.65
CA LEU A 13 -6.31 2.46 12.31
C LEU A 13 -6.56 1.36 11.28
N GLU A 14 -6.38 0.12 11.72
CA GLU A 14 -6.67 -1.08 10.96
C GLU A 14 -8.16 -1.21 10.62
N ALA A 15 -9.04 -1.12 11.62
CA ALA A 15 -10.49 -1.16 11.39
C ALA A 15 -10.95 -0.01 10.46
N LEU A 16 -10.31 1.15 10.55
CA LEU A 16 -10.56 2.26 9.65
C LEU A 16 -10.08 1.98 8.21
N MET A 17 -8.94 1.33 8.06
CA MET A 17 -8.45 0.88 6.76
C MET A 17 -9.39 -0.17 6.15
N GLU A 18 -9.84 -1.16 6.92
CA GLU A 18 -10.85 -2.14 6.49
C GLU A 18 -12.11 -1.45 5.99
N PHE A 19 -12.62 -0.48 6.76
CA PHE A 19 -13.81 0.27 6.37
C PHE A 19 -13.63 1.05 5.07
N ILE A 20 -12.45 1.64 4.84
CA ILE A 20 -12.14 2.35 3.60
C ILE A 20 -12.10 1.38 2.42
N VAL A 21 -11.39 0.26 2.54
CA VAL A 21 -11.27 -0.76 1.48
C VAL A 21 -12.65 -1.35 1.14
N GLU A 22 -13.49 -1.59 2.15
CA GLU A 22 -14.84 -2.12 1.92
C GLU A 22 -15.75 -1.13 1.21
N ARG A 23 -15.66 0.16 1.55
CA ARG A 23 -16.53 1.21 1.02
C ARG A 23 -16.07 1.74 -0.35
N GLU A 24 -14.78 1.78 -0.57
CA GLU A 24 -14.11 2.35 -1.74
C GLU A 24 -13.34 1.24 -2.46
N ARG A 25 -14.02 0.14 -2.80
CA ARG A 25 -13.41 -0.99 -3.52
C ARG A 25 -12.86 -0.53 -4.87
N LEU A 26 -11.70 -1.07 -5.24
CA LEU A 26 -11.12 -0.90 -6.58
C LEU A 26 -12.06 -1.49 -7.65
N ASP A 27 -12.12 -0.82 -8.80
CA ASP A 27 -12.96 -1.24 -9.92
C ASP A 27 -12.37 -2.46 -10.66
N ASP A 28 -11.04 -2.56 -10.75
CA ASP A 28 -10.33 -3.67 -11.40
C ASP A 28 -9.87 -4.71 -10.36
N PRO A 29 -10.30 -5.98 -10.46
CA PRO A 29 -9.88 -7.04 -9.53
C PRO A 29 -8.39 -7.40 -9.60
N PHE A 30 -7.66 -6.97 -10.63
CA PHE A 30 -6.21 -7.15 -10.75
C PHE A 30 -5.41 -5.92 -10.33
N GLU A 31 -6.08 -4.80 -10.04
CA GLU A 31 -5.41 -3.63 -9.50
C GLU A 31 -5.00 -3.90 -8.04
N PRO A 32 -3.70 -3.73 -7.71
CA PRO A 32 -3.23 -3.97 -6.35
C PRO A 32 -3.68 -2.89 -5.39
N GLU A 33 -4.19 -3.30 -4.22
CA GLU A 33 -4.35 -2.39 -3.10
C GLU A 33 -2.96 -1.98 -2.60
N MET A 34 -2.70 -0.68 -2.58
CA MET A 34 -1.38 -0.15 -2.32
C MET A 34 -1.28 0.34 -0.88
N ILE A 35 -0.44 -0.33 -0.09
CA ILE A 35 -0.30 -0.04 1.35
C ILE A 35 1.17 0.18 1.68
N LEU A 36 1.53 1.41 2.00
CA LEU A 36 2.86 1.73 2.48
C LEU A 36 3.07 1.23 3.91
N VAL A 37 4.03 0.33 4.08
CA VAL A 37 4.43 -0.21 5.38
C VAL A 37 5.91 0.05 5.65
N GLN A 38 6.28 0.11 6.93
CA GLN A 38 7.67 0.36 7.35
C GLN A 38 8.52 -0.90 7.49
N SER A 39 7.89 -2.07 7.58
CA SER A 39 8.58 -3.34 7.78
C SER A 39 7.81 -4.51 7.19
N THR A 40 8.52 -5.59 6.87
CA THR A 40 7.90 -6.84 6.41
C THR A 40 6.94 -7.42 7.45
N GLY A 41 7.22 -7.24 8.74
CA GLY A 41 6.32 -7.69 9.81
C GLY A 41 4.96 -6.98 9.78
N MET A 42 4.94 -5.67 9.48
CA MET A 42 3.67 -4.96 9.29
C MET A 42 2.92 -5.43 8.04
N ALA A 43 3.63 -5.71 6.94
CA ALA A 43 3.01 -6.25 5.72
C ALA A 43 2.29 -7.58 6.01
N GLN A 44 2.99 -8.49 6.71
CA GLN A 44 2.47 -9.80 7.06
C GLN A 44 1.29 -9.70 8.04
N TRP A 45 1.41 -8.85 9.05
CA TRP A 45 0.32 -8.62 10.01
C TRP A 45 -0.94 -8.10 9.30
N LEU A 46 -0.81 -7.09 8.43
CA LEU A 46 -1.94 -6.58 7.66
C LEU A 46 -2.57 -7.62 6.74
N GLN A 47 -1.75 -8.42 6.03
CA GLN A 47 -2.25 -9.53 5.22
C GLN A 47 -3.08 -10.51 6.04
N MET A 48 -2.60 -10.89 7.22
CA MET A 48 -3.32 -11.80 8.10
C MET A 48 -4.65 -11.20 8.53
N THR A 49 -4.67 -9.97 9.05
CA THR A 49 -5.93 -9.46 9.59
C THR A 49 -6.94 -9.10 8.51
N LEU A 50 -6.50 -8.55 7.37
CA LEU A 50 -7.36 -8.36 6.21
C LEU A 50 -7.94 -9.68 5.70
N SER A 51 -7.15 -10.75 5.66
CA SER A 51 -7.65 -12.07 5.24
C SER A 51 -8.68 -12.63 6.22
N GLN A 52 -8.55 -12.34 7.53
CA GLN A 52 -9.53 -12.75 8.53
C GLN A 52 -10.85 -11.99 8.35
N LYS A 53 -10.79 -10.70 7.99
CA LYS A 53 -11.99 -9.88 7.78
C LYS A 53 -12.69 -10.17 6.45
N PHE A 54 -11.93 -10.26 5.36
CA PHE A 54 -12.47 -10.37 4.00
C PHE A 54 -12.47 -11.80 3.43
N GLY A 55 -11.93 -12.77 4.16
CA GLY A 55 -11.77 -14.16 3.73
C GLY A 55 -10.55 -14.40 2.83
N ILE A 56 -10.02 -13.35 2.20
CA ILE A 56 -8.79 -13.38 1.40
C ILE A 56 -8.13 -11.99 1.44
N ALA A 57 -6.81 -11.96 1.48
CA ALA A 57 -6.01 -10.76 1.25
C ALA A 57 -5.01 -11.07 0.14
N ALA A 58 -5.38 -10.71 -1.09
CA ALA A 58 -4.56 -10.89 -2.28
C ALA A 58 -4.19 -9.53 -2.86
N THR A 59 -3.11 -9.49 -3.67
CA THR A 59 -2.77 -8.31 -4.47
C THR A 59 -2.47 -7.06 -3.62
N LEU A 60 -1.83 -7.24 -2.46
CA LEU A 60 -1.35 -6.11 -1.63
C LEU A 60 0.11 -5.78 -1.99
N ILE A 61 0.40 -4.52 -2.35
CA ILE A 61 1.78 -4.05 -2.58
C ILE A 61 2.24 -3.20 -1.40
N SER A 62 3.42 -3.51 -0.86
CA SER A 62 3.95 -2.86 0.33
C SER A 62 5.43 -2.48 0.24
N ALA A 63 5.76 -1.45 -0.55
CA ALA A 63 7.12 -0.91 -0.61
C ALA A 63 7.13 0.60 -0.88
N ALA A 64 7.77 1.36 0.00
CA ALA A 64 7.82 2.83 -0.09
C ALA A 64 8.73 3.34 -1.21
N SER A 65 9.93 2.79 -1.38
CA SER A 65 10.90 3.26 -2.38
C SER A 65 10.43 3.04 -3.82
N GLU A 66 9.76 1.92 -4.06
CA GLU A 66 9.22 1.56 -5.39
C GLU A 66 8.04 2.45 -5.76
N LEU A 67 7.21 2.84 -4.78
CA LEU A 67 6.09 3.73 -5.01
C LEU A 67 6.51 5.10 -5.50
N TYR A 68 7.47 5.75 -4.84
CA TYR A 68 7.85 7.11 -5.22
C TYR A 68 8.38 7.18 -6.66
N LEU A 69 9.20 6.20 -7.06
CA LEU A 69 9.69 6.12 -8.43
C LEU A 69 8.56 5.81 -9.43
N ASP A 70 7.65 4.90 -9.11
CA ASP A 70 6.47 4.62 -9.93
C ASP A 70 5.63 5.88 -10.15
N MET A 71 5.40 6.68 -9.11
CA MET A 71 4.69 7.96 -9.23
C MET A 71 5.45 8.97 -10.10
N PHE A 72 6.78 9.06 -9.98
CA PHE A 72 7.58 9.94 -10.87
C PHE A 72 7.46 9.51 -12.33
N VAL A 73 7.56 8.21 -12.62
CA VAL A 73 7.44 7.66 -13.98
C VAL A 73 6.05 7.91 -14.58
N ARG A 74 5.00 7.86 -13.76
CA ARG A 74 3.62 8.08 -14.22
C ARG A 74 3.28 9.55 -14.48
N VAL A 75 3.84 10.47 -13.70
CA VAL A 75 3.44 11.90 -13.72
C VAL A 75 4.39 12.76 -14.56
N LEU A 76 5.69 12.48 -14.53
CA LEU A 76 6.70 13.28 -15.24
C LEU A 76 7.06 12.63 -16.59
N PRO A 77 7.27 13.42 -17.65
CA PRO A 77 7.72 12.88 -18.93
C PRO A 77 9.16 12.36 -18.83
N GLU A 78 9.45 11.30 -19.59
CA GLU A 78 10.81 10.81 -19.87
C GLU A 78 11.63 10.33 -18.64
N ILE A 79 10.97 9.90 -17.56
CA ILE A 79 11.65 9.30 -16.40
C ILE A 79 11.91 7.80 -16.64
N PRO A 80 13.14 7.30 -16.42
CA PRO A 80 13.46 5.88 -16.54
C PRO A 80 12.80 5.05 -15.42
N LYS A 81 12.45 3.80 -15.74
CA LYS A 81 11.80 2.85 -14.80
C LYS A 81 12.66 2.46 -13.60
N GLU A 82 13.98 2.59 -13.73
CA GLU A 82 14.92 2.33 -12.66
C GLU A 82 15.76 3.58 -12.39
N SER A 83 16.06 3.83 -11.11
CA SER A 83 16.97 4.90 -10.74
C SER A 83 18.39 4.58 -11.18
N ALA A 84 19.01 5.51 -11.92
CA ALA A 84 20.42 5.45 -12.28
C ALA A 84 21.37 5.55 -11.05
N PHE A 85 20.84 5.87 -9.87
CA PHE A 85 21.57 6.02 -8.62
C PHE A 85 21.18 4.94 -7.60
N ASN A 86 20.72 3.78 -8.06
CA ASN A 86 20.44 2.67 -7.16
C ASN A 86 21.74 2.21 -6.46
N ASN A 87 21.65 1.78 -5.20
CA ASN A 87 22.81 1.41 -4.39
C ASN A 87 23.29 -0.03 -4.68
N ARG A 88 23.06 -0.54 -5.90
CA ARG A 88 23.52 -1.86 -6.34
C ARG A 88 24.98 -1.75 -6.80
N ALA A 89 25.89 -1.71 -5.82
CA ALA A 89 27.27 -2.15 -5.98
C ALA A 89 27.41 -3.53 -5.30
#